data_AF-A0A7X9ACS0-F1
#
_entry.id   AF-A0A7X9ACS0-F1
#
_cell.length_a   1.000
_cell.length_b   1.000
_cell.length_c   1.000
_cell.angle_alpha   90.00
_cell.angle_beta   90.00
_cell.angle_gamma   90.00
#
_symmetry.space_group_name_H-M   'P 1'
#
loop_
_entity.id
_entity.type
_entity.pdbx_description
1 polymer ?
#
loop_
_entity_poly.entity_id
_entity_poly.type
_entity_poly.pdbx_seq_one_letter_code
_entity_poly.pdbx_strand_id
1 'polypeptide(L)'
;MVLLLPTTTLYALEVRRSNSLGQDLGEWGGERWRLEREESTFSLYDEEELVWREERQQQNGSTVIRRWEDEGEMPTITLLIDGIIQQKEAGGQITRYNYDEQQRLQMVSHFDQGEAVQVELYTYRPPHSALTTVVSLGEDESVRTFWHQGDERFYLYNGQEI
;
A
#
# COMPACT_ATOMS: atom_id res chain seq x y z
N MET A 1 -48.68 8.05 23.84
CA MET A 1 -47.68 8.90 23.17
C MET A 1 -46.32 8.36 23.58
N VAL A 2 -45.68 7.55 22.74
CA VAL A 2 -44.36 6.99 23.02
C VAL A 2 -43.34 7.99 22.49
N LEU A 3 -42.56 8.58 23.39
CA LEU A 3 -41.40 9.39 23.03
C LEU A 3 -40.29 8.41 22.58
N LEU A 4 -40.02 8.35 21.28
CA LEU A 4 -38.76 7.81 20.78
C LEU A 4 -37.66 8.83 21.06
N LEU A 5 -36.78 8.53 22.00
CA LEU A 5 -35.51 9.24 22.15
C LEU A 5 -34.55 8.72 21.07
N PRO A 6 -33.86 9.58 20.31
CA PRO A 6 -32.80 9.14 19.42
C PRO A 6 -31.62 8.67 20.26
N THR A 7 -31.27 7.38 20.15
CA THR A 7 -29.98 6.86 20.62
C THR A 7 -28.89 7.42 19.70
N THR A 8 -28.19 8.45 20.15
CA THR A 8 -26.90 8.83 19.59
C THR A 8 -25.90 7.74 19.92
N THR A 9 -25.48 6.96 18.91
CA THR A 9 -24.36 6.04 19.03
C THR A 9 -23.11 6.87 19.27
N LEU A 10 -22.60 6.89 20.50
CA LEU A 10 -21.32 7.51 20.83
C LEU A 10 -20.24 6.51 20.41
N TYR A 11 -19.55 6.78 19.30
CA TYR A 11 -18.43 5.94 18.90
C TYR A 11 -17.24 6.21 19.81
N ALA A 12 -16.71 5.15 20.41
CA ALA A 12 -15.61 5.26 21.38
C ALA A 12 -14.28 5.29 20.63
N LEU A 13 -13.50 6.35 20.82
CA LEU A 13 -12.10 6.42 20.44
C LEU A 13 -11.32 5.34 21.19
N GLU A 14 -10.71 4.40 20.46
CA GLU A 14 -9.81 3.41 21.02
C GLU A 14 -8.36 3.88 20.84
N VAL A 15 -7.57 3.82 21.91
CA VAL A 15 -6.17 4.22 21.91
C VAL A 15 -5.30 2.98 22.11
N ARG A 16 -4.36 2.74 21.19
CA ARG A 16 -3.54 1.52 21.13
C ARG A 16 -2.05 1.84 21.13
N ARG A 17 -1.26 0.95 21.73
CA ARG A 17 0.19 0.95 21.55
C ARG A 17 0.53 0.60 20.11
N SER A 18 1.52 1.29 19.55
CA SER A 18 1.95 1.06 18.17
C SER A 18 3.46 1.11 17.97
N ASN A 19 3.91 0.88 16.73
CA ASN A 19 5.26 1.18 16.26
C ASN A 19 5.20 2.32 15.22
N SER A 20 6.35 2.69 14.66
CA SER A 20 6.46 3.76 13.65
C SER A 20 5.75 3.48 12.33
N LEU A 21 5.18 2.28 12.15
CA LEU A 21 4.40 1.90 10.98
C LEU A 21 2.89 1.86 11.26
N GLY A 22 2.47 2.13 12.50
CA GLY A 22 1.08 2.08 12.93
C GLY A 22 0.51 0.66 13.10
N GLN A 23 1.39 -0.34 13.30
CA GLN A 23 0.94 -1.68 13.69
C GLN A 23 0.41 -1.65 15.12
N ASP A 24 -0.78 -2.20 15.37
CA ASP A 24 -1.31 -2.35 16.73
C ASP A 24 -0.55 -3.43 17.50
N LEU A 25 -0.01 -3.04 18.64
CA LEU A 25 0.80 -3.87 19.52
C LEU A 25 0.08 -4.18 20.85
N GLY A 26 -1.20 -3.85 20.98
CA GLY A 26 -1.98 -4.07 22.19
C GLY A 26 -2.43 -2.79 22.90
N GLU A 27 -2.74 -2.94 24.18
CA GLU A 27 -3.21 -1.86 25.06
C GLU A 27 -2.17 -0.74 25.16
N TRP A 28 -2.66 0.49 25.24
CA TRP A 28 -1.84 1.68 25.40
C TRP A 28 -1.27 1.80 26.82
N GLY A 29 0.02 2.11 26.92
CA GLY A 29 0.74 2.28 28.19
C GLY A 29 1.41 3.64 28.38
N GLY A 30 1.21 4.60 27.46
CA GLY A 30 1.88 5.90 27.49
C GLY A 30 3.23 5.92 26.76
N GLU A 31 3.40 5.07 25.75
CA GLU A 31 4.61 5.00 24.94
C GLU A 31 4.76 6.19 23.98
N ARG A 32 5.76 6.12 23.09
CA ARG A 32 5.97 7.13 22.05
C ARG A 32 4.94 7.04 20.92
N TRP A 33 4.66 5.83 20.42
CA TRP A 33 3.83 5.62 19.24
C TRP A 33 2.41 5.20 19.62
N ARG A 34 1.42 6.05 19.31
CA ARG A 34 0.01 5.86 19.65
C ARG A 34 -0.82 5.69 18.38
N LEU A 35 -1.57 4.61 18.29
CA LEU A 35 -2.56 4.42 17.22
C LEU A 35 -3.95 4.68 17.80
N GLU A 36 -4.58 5.74 17.34
CA GLU A 36 -5.96 6.08 17.66
C GLU A 36 -6.90 5.50 16.59
N ARG A 37 -8.04 4.94 17.03
CA ARG A 37 -9.04 4.33 16.15
C ARG A 37 -10.41 4.84 16.49
N GLU A 38 -11.10 5.37 15.49
CA GLU A 38 -12.47 5.84 15.61
C GLU A 38 -13.24 5.37 14.38
N GLU A 39 -14.17 4.44 14.57
CA GLU A 39 -14.93 3.79 13.49
C GLU A 39 -14.05 3.20 12.38
N SER A 40 -13.92 3.93 11.27
CA SER A 40 -13.18 3.59 10.06
C SER A 40 -11.92 4.44 9.88
N THR A 41 -11.65 5.32 10.84
CA THR A 41 -10.52 6.24 10.87
C THR A 41 -9.45 5.72 11.81
N PHE A 42 -8.20 5.82 11.37
CA PHE A 42 -7.00 5.43 12.09
C PHE A 42 -6.03 6.59 12.04
N SER A 43 -5.46 6.98 13.17
CA SER A 43 -4.47 8.05 13.24
C SER A 43 -3.26 7.56 14.01
N LEU A 44 -2.07 7.69 13.42
CA LEU A 44 -0.81 7.40 14.10
C LEU A 44 -0.18 8.69 14.59
N TYR A 45 0.19 8.68 15.86
CA TYR A 45 0.94 9.76 16.48
C TYR A 45 2.33 9.30 16.91
N ASP A 46 3.30 10.19 16.73
CA ASP A 46 4.60 10.17 17.39
C ASP A 46 4.57 11.18 18.53
N GLU A 47 4.47 10.70 19.76
CA GLU A 47 4.15 11.50 20.93
C GLU A 47 2.80 12.23 20.75
N GLU A 48 2.83 13.53 20.45
CA GLU A 48 1.64 14.35 20.17
C GLU A 48 1.57 14.84 18.71
N GLU A 49 2.55 14.48 17.88
CA GLU A 49 2.60 14.84 16.47
C GLU A 49 1.86 13.81 15.62
N LEU A 50 0.90 14.27 14.81
CA LEU A 50 0.20 13.40 13.85
C LEU A 50 1.19 13.02 12.74
N VAL A 51 1.44 11.72 12.57
CA VAL A 51 2.31 11.20 11.51
C VAL A 51 1.53 10.86 10.26
N TRP A 52 0.32 10.32 10.45
CA TRP A 52 -0.64 10.14 9.36
C TRP A 52 -2.03 9.85 9.91
N ARG A 53 -3.02 10.11 9.05
CA ARG A 53 -4.41 9.71 9.22
C ARG A 53 -4.82 8.82 8.06
N GLU A 54 -5.65 7.83 8.34
CA GLU A 54 -6.14 6.85 7.37
C GLU A 54 -7.63 6.62 7.55
N GLU A 55 -8.38 6.60 6.46
CA GLU A 55 -9.81 6.26 6.43
C GLU A 55 -10.03 5.03 5.55
N ARG A 56 -10.78 4.06 6.07
CA ARG A 56 -11.06 2.79 5.39
C ARG A 56 -12.53 2.62 5.07
N GLN A 57 -12.85 2.54 3.79
CA GLN A 57 -14.20 2.25 3.33
C GLN A 57 -14.27 0.86 2.71
N GLN A 58 -15.04 -0.03 3.32
CA GLN A 58 -15.24 -1.39 2.81
C GLN A 58 -16.59 -1.52 2.09
N GLN A 59 -16.58 -2.09 0.88
CA GLN A 59 -17.78 -2.40 0.11
C GLN A 59 -17.57 -3.67 -0.73
N ASN A 60 -18.44 -4.68 -0.57
CA ASN A 60 -18.51 -5.87 -1.43
C ASN A 60 -17.15 -6.54 -1.72
N GLY A 61 -16.34 -6.81 -0.69
CA GLY A 61 -15.00 -7.43 -0.84
C GLY A 61 -13.87 -6.45 -1.21
N SER A 62 -14.21 -5.23 -1.62
CA SER A 62 -13.25 -4.16 -1.86
C SER A 62 -13.05 -3.30 -0.62
N THR A 63 -11.83 -2.80 -0.42
CA THR A 63 -11.51 -1.78 0.58
C THR A 63 -10.77 -0.63 -0.08
N VAL A 64 -11.31 0.58 0.07
CA VAL A 64 -10.64 1.81 -0.32
C VAL A 64 -10.03 2.43 0.93
N ILE A 65 -8.72 2.58 0.93
CA ILE A 65 -7.96 3.23 1.98
C ILE A 65 -7.55 4.60 1.47
N ARG A 66 -7.82 5.66 2.22
CA ARG A 66 -7.33 7.02 1.97
C ARG A 66 -6.40 7.40 3.10
N ARG A 67 -5.16 7.79 2.79
CA ARG A 67 -4.16 8.11 3.79
C ARG A 67 -3.53 9.48 3.54
N TRP A 68 -3.50 10.30 4.57
CA TRP A 68 -2.89 11.62 4.62
C TRP A 68 -1.67 11.57 5.53
N GLU A 69 -0.52 12.01 5.05
CA GLU A 69 0.68 12.17 5.89
C GLU A 69 0.75 13.57 6.53
N ASP A 70 0.24 14.58 5.82
CA ASP A 70 0.09 15.95 6.34
C ASP A 70 -1.34 16.49 6.11
N GLU A 71 -1.74 17.43 6.96
CA GLU A 71 -3.04 18.09 6.91
C GLU A 71 -3.10 19.06 5.72
N GLY A 72 -3.93 18.74 4.73
CA GLY A 72 -4.15 19.57 3.54
C GLY A 72 -3.56 19.02 2.24
N GLU A 73 -2.78 17.93 2.33
CA GLU A 73 -2.33 17.21 1.13
C GLU A 73 -3.43 16.32 0.55
N MET A 74 -3.29 15.98 -0.74
CA MET A 74 -4.13 14.97 -1.36
C MET A 74 -3.77 13.60 -0.79
N PRO A 75 -4.75 12.77 -0.42
CA PRO A 75 -4.45 11.47 0.15
C PRO A 75 -3.80 10.55 -0.89
N THR A 76 -2.96 9.66 -0.40
CA THR A 76 -2.70 8.40 -1.11
C THR A 76 -3.94 7.52 -1.01
N ILE A 77 -4.46 7.07 -2.15
CA ILE A 77 -5.61 6.16 -2.24
C ILE A 77 -5.10 4.76 -2.57
N THR A 78 -5.42 3.76 -1.75
CA THR A 78 -5.12 2.34 -2.01
C THR A 78 -6.41 1.55 -2.16
N LEU A 79 -6.57 0.84 -3.27
CA LEU A 79 -7.66 -0.10 -3.49
C LEU A 79 -7.16 -1.51 -3.20
N LEU A 80 -7.85 -2.20 -2.31
CA LEU A 80 -7.68 -3.62 -2.04
C LEU A 80 -8.93 -4.36 -2.51
N ILE A 81 -8.74 -5.54 -3.10
CA ILE A 81 -9.81 -6.50 -3.39
C ILE A 81 -9.43 -7.79 -2.66
N ASP A 82 -10.32 -8.27 -1.79
CA ASP A 82 -10.11 -9.45 -0.95
C ASP A 82 -8.80 -9.39 -0.13
N GLY A 83 -8.43 -8.18 0.31
CA GLY A 83 -7.22 -7.92 1.09
C GLY A 83 -5.93 -7.81 0.27
N ILE A 84 -6.00 -7.94 -1.06
CA ILE A 84 -4.85 -7.83 -1.96
C ILE A 84 -4.87 -6.45 -2.62
N ILE A 85 -3.75 -5.73 -2.58
CA ILE A 85 -3.60 -4.42 -3.21
C ILE A 85 -3.73 -4.56 -4.73
N GLN A 86 -4.64 -3.81 -5.34
CA GLN A 86 -4.83 -3.76 -6.79
C GLN A 86 -4.36 -2.44 -7.40
N GLN A 87 -4.53 -1.34 -6.66
CA GLN A 87 -4.15 -0.01 -7.13
C GLN A 87 -3.68 0.86 -5.98
N LYS A 88 -2.70 1.73 -6.25
CA LYS A 88 -2.30 2.86 -5.41
C LYS A 88 -2.31 4.13 -6.28
N GLU A 89 -2.82 5.23 -5.75
CA GLU A 89 -2.89 6.52 -6.45
C GLU A 89 -2.45 7.64 -5.51
N ALA A 90 -1.61 8.55 -6.00
CA ALA A 90 -1.18 9.75 -5.28
C ALA A 90 -0.78 10.84 -6.29
N GLY A 91 -1.32 12.05 -6.15
CA GLY A 91 -0.87 13.20 -6.95
C GLY A 91 -0.96 13.04 -8.47
N GLY A 92 -1.91 12.25 -8.99
CA GLY A 92 -2.03 11.95 -10.43
C GLY A 92 -1.17 10.80 -10.92
N GLN A 93 -0.31 10.23 -10.06
CA GLN A 93 0.41 8.99 -10.32
C GLN A 93 -0.45 7.80 -9.90
N ILE A 94 -0.58 6.81 -10.77
CA ILE A 94 -1.33 5.57 -10.51
C ILE A 94 -0.41 4.38 -10.68
N THR A 95 -0.35 3.51 -9.67
CA THR A 95 0.32 2.21 -9.74
C THR A 95 -0.73 1.10 -9.68
N ARG A 96 -0.75 0.21 -10.68
CA ARG A 96 -1.64 -0.95 -10.73
C ARG A 96 -0.85 -2.24 -10.55
N TYR A 97 -1.37 -3.14 -9.72
CA TYR A 97 -0.76 -4.41 -9.37
C TYR A 97 -1.59 -5.54 -9.96
N ASN A 98 -0.97 -6.41 -10.72
CA ASN A 98 -1.61 -7.58 -11.33
C ASN A 98 -0.92 -8.85 -10.85
N TYR A 99 -1.73 -9.87 -10.58
CA TYR A 99 -1.29 -11.12 -10.00
C TYR A 99 -1.64 -12.28 -10.91
N ASP A 100 -0.84 -13.35 -10.84
CA ASP A 100 -1.15 -14.60 -11.53
C ASP A 100 -2.21 -15.43 -10.78
N GLU A 101 -2.57 -16.60 -11.33
CA GLU A 101 -3.54 -17.53 -10.74
C GLU A 101 -3.12 -18.07 -9.36
N GLN A 102 -1.85 -17.98 -8.99
CA GLN A 102 -1.33 -18.33 -7.67
C GLN A 102 -1.22 -17.12 -6.74
N GLN A 103 -1.83 -15.98 -7.10
CA GLN A 103 -1.79 -14.70 -6.38
C GLN A 103 -0.37 -14.15 -6.19
N ARG A 104 0.57 -14.47 -7.08
CA ARG A 104 1.91 -13.87 -7.09
C ARG A 104 1.90 -12.64 -7.98
N LEU A 105 2.59 -11.58 -7.55
CA LEU A 105 2.69 -10.35 -8.34
C LEU A 105 3.36 -10.66 -9.68
N GLN A 106 2.66 -10.46 -10.78
CA GLN A 106 3.14 -10.75 -12.14
C GLN A 106 3.53 -9.47 -12.88
N MET A 107 2.80 -8.37 -12.63
CA MET A 107 3.03 -7.10 -13.31
C MET A 107 2.66 -5.92 -12.43
N VAL A 108 3.48 -4.88 -12.47
CA VAL A 108 3.17 -3.55 -11.94
C VAL A 108 3.19 -2.56 -13.08
N SER A 109 2.17 -1.72 -13.21
CA SER A 109 2.10 -0.67 -14.22
C SER A 109 1.99 0.69 -13.55
N HIS A 110 2.87 1.61 -13.93
CA HIS A 110 2.92 2.97 -13.45
C HIS A 110 2.40 3.92 -14.52
N PHE A 111 1.52 4.81 -14.11
CA PHE A 111 0.95 5.85 -14.94
C PHE A 111 1.22 7.21 -14.30
N ASP A 112 1.54 8.20 -15.12
CA ASP A 112 1.59 9.60 -14.71
C ASP A 112 0.62 10.40 -15.57
N GLN A 113 -0.28 11.16 -14.93
CA GLN A 113 -1.35 11.93 -15.60
C GLN A 113 -2.17 11.10 -16.62
N GLY A 114 -2.30 9.80 -16.39
CA GLY A 114 -3.04 8.87 -17.24
C GLY A 114 -2.24 8.22 -18.37
N GLU A 115 -0.98 8.60 -18.58
CA GLU A 115 -0.08 7.99 -19.55
C GLU A 115 0.76 6.89 -18.89
N ALA A 116 0.92 5.74 -19.55
CA ALA A 116 1.75 4.66 -19.04
C ALA A 116 3.24 5.02 -19.19
N VAL A 117 3.94 5.14 -18.07
CA VAL A 117 5.35 5.59 -18.04
C VAL A 117 6.33 4.44 -17.77
N GLN A 118 5.89 3.42 -17.01
CA GLN A 118 6.73 2.28 -16.67
C GLN A 118 5.89 1.03 -16.43
N VAL A 119 6.44 -0.13 -16.81
CA VAL A 119 5.89 -1.44 -16.49
C VAL A 119 7.00 -2.32 -15.93
N GLU A 120 6.71 -3.00 -14.83
CA GLU A 120 7.58 -4.03 -14.26
C GLU A 120 6.93 -5.40 -14.39
N LEU A 121 7.66 -6.37 -14.90
CA LEU A 121 7.24 -7.76 -15.07
C LEU A 121 8.03 -8.66 -14.13
N TYR A 122 7.31 -9.55 -13.45
CA TYR A 122 7.84 -10.44 -12.44
C TYR A 122 7.63 -11.87 -12.89
N THR A 123 8.72 -12.65 -12.93
CA THR A 123 8.68 -14.06 -13.31
C THR A 123 9.14 -14.93 -12.16
N TYR A 124 8.58 -16.13 -12.07
CA TYR A 124 8.87 -17.07 -11.00
C TYR A 124 9.25 -18.43 -11.58
N ARG A 125 10.11 -19.16 -10.87
CA ARG A 125 10.48 -20.53 -11.20
C ARG A 125 9.38 -21.51 -10.78
N PRO A 126 8.82 -22.30 -11.71
CA PRO A 126 8.09 -23.50 -11.33
C PRO A 126 9.06 -24.61 -10.85
N PRO A 127 8.67 -25.44 -9.87
CA PRO A 127 7.48 -25.35 -9.04
C PRO A 127 7.64 -24.43 -7.81
N HIS A 128 8.83 -23.84 -7.61
CA HIS A 128 9.25 -23.29 -6.32
C HIS A 128 8.78 -21.86 -6.01
N SER A 129 7.94 -21.23 -6.83
CA SER A 129 7.43 -19.85 -6.66
C SER A 129 8.51 -18.82 -6.30
N ALA A 130 9.77 -19.12 -6.61
CA ALA A 130 10.90 -18.26 -6.33
C ALA A 130 11.00 -17.24 -7.46
N LEU A 131 11.11 -15.96 -7.12
CA LEU A 131 11.30 -14.88 -8.08
C LEU A 131 12.59 -15.14 -8.88
N THR A 132 12.49 -15.13 -10.21
CA THR A 132 13.62 -15.39 -11.11
C THR A 132 14.11 -14.13 -11.79
N THR A 133 13.19 -13.31 -12.28
CA THR A 133 13.52 -12.13 -13.08
C THR A 133 12.53 -11.02 -12.81
N VAL A 134 13.04 -9.80 -12.72
CA VAL A 134 12.27 -8.55 -12.81
C VAL A 134 12.73 -7.81 -14.06
N VAL A 135 11.79 -7.49 -14.95
CA VAL A 135 12.04 -6.68 -16.13
C VAL A 135 11.30 -5.36 -15.97
N SER A 136 12.01 -4.25 -15.97
CA SER A 136 11.43 -2.90 -15.99
C SER A 136 11.53 -2.36 -17.42
N LEU A 137 10.43 -1.88 -17.97
CA LEU A 137 10.30 -1.26 -19.29
C LEU A 137 9.72 0.15 -19.11
N GLY A 138 10.20 1.13 -19.85
CA GLY A 138 9.78 2.54 -19.69
C GLY A 138 10.98 3.47 -19.73
N GLU A 139 10.96 4.52 -18.92
CA GLU A 139 12.07 5.48 -18.84
C GLU A 139 13.37 4.84 -18.33
N ASP A 140 13.28 3.98 -17.32
CA ASP A 140 14.42 3.24 -16.77
C ASP A 140 14.29 1.74 -17.09
N GLU A 141 14.81 1.36 -18.27
CA GLU A 141 14.83 -0.04 -18.69
C GLU A 141 15.85 -0.85 -17.90
N SER A 142 15.44 -1.99 -17.36
CA SER A 142 16.36 -2.91 -16.70
C SER A 142 15.88 -4.35 -16.72
N VAL A 143 16.83 -5.28 -16.66
CA VAL A 143 16.56 -6.71 -16.42
C VAL A 143 17.41 -7.15 -15.24
N ARG A 144 16.75 -7.64 -14.19
CA ARG A 144 17.38 -8.15 -12.98
C ARG A 144 17.04 -9.63 -12.83
N THR A 145 18.04 -10.49 -12.78
CA THR A 145 17.87 -11.93 -12.55
C THR A 145 18.39 -12.32 -11.16
N PHE A 146 17.67 -13.21 -10.47
CA PHE A 146 17.92 -13.60 -9.09
C PHE A 146 18.44 -15.03 -8.95
N TRP A 147 18.88 -15.63 -10.06
CA TRP A 147 19.37 -17.00 -10.06
C TRP A 147 20.88 -17.08 -9.84
N HIS A 148 21.29 -18.05 -9.02
CA HIS A 148 22.67 -18.49 -8.88
C HIS A 148 22.85 -19.92 -9.40
N GLN A 149 23.70 -20.07 -10.42
CA GLN A 149 24.58 -21.22 -10.61
C GLN A 149 25.87 -20.66 -11.23
N GLY A 150 26.92 -20.50 -10.43
CA GLY A 150 28.14 -19.81 -10.85
C GLY A 150 28.10 -18.29 -10.61
N ASP A 151 29.29 -17.70 -10.50
CA ASP A 151 29.59 -16.36 -9.95
C ASP A 151 29.30 -15.21 -10.93
N GLU A 152 28.29 -15.34 -11.79
CA GLU A 152 27.96 -14.33 -12.81
C GLU A 152 26.70 -13.55 -12.44
N ARG A 153 26.88 -12.29 -12.08
CA ARG A 153 25.82 -11.27 -12.01
C ARG A 153 25.75 -10.59 -13.38
N PHE A 154 24.61 -10.67 -14.07
CA PHE A 154 24.41 -9.94 -15.32
C PHE A 154 23.97 -8.51 -15.00
N TYR A 155 24.73 -7.53 -15.51
CA TYR A 155 24.51 -6.09 -15.35
C TYR A 155 23.71 -5.50 -16.53
N LEU A 156 22.99 -4.42 -16.21
CA LEU A 156 22.07 -3.62 -17.00
C LEU A 156 22.46 -3.34 -18.46
N TYR A 157 21.46 -3.43 -19.34
CA TYR A 157 21.36 -2.53 -20.50
C TYR A 157 20.70 -1.24 -20.02
N ASN A 158 21.36 -0.10 -20.19
CA ASN A 158 20.75 1.22 -20.02
C ASN A 158 20.70 1.86 -21.41
N GLY A 159 19.51 1.92 -22.00
CA GLY A 159 19.27 2.53 -23.30
C GLY A 159 19.19 4.06 -23.20
N GLN A 160 20.19 4.73 -22.65
CA GLN A 160 20.33 6.17 -22.89
C GLN A 160 20.87 6.36 -24.30
N GLU A 161 20.06 6.95 -25.19
CA GLU A 161 20.58 7.54 -26.42
C GLU A 161 21.66 8.58 -26.06
N ILE A 162 22.84 8.46 -26.66
CA ILE A 162 23.94 9.44 -26.60
C ILE A 162 23.70 10.50 -27.68
#